data_AF-A0A369XW72-F1
#
_entry.id   AF-A0A369XW72-F1
#
_cell.length_a   1.000
_cell.length_b   1.000
_cell.length_c   1.000
_cell.angle_alpha   90.00
_cell.angle_beta   90.00
_cell.angle_gamma   90.00
#
_symmetry.space_group_name_H-M   'P 1'
#
loop_
_entity.id
_entity.type
_entity.pdbx_description
1 polymer ?
#
loop_
_entity_poly.entity_id
_entity_poly.type
_entity_poly.pdbx_seq_one_letter_code
_entity_poly.pdbx_strand_id
1 'polypeptide(L)' 'MKNCDIYVQSSGFEGFDITIAEARILNKPVVATEFNAVYDQMVNGKNALVVEMSLNGIYEGIKRLVEENELKKIYHLIEN' A
#
# COMPACT_ATOMS: atom_id res chain seq x y z
N MET A 1 1.50 -11.19 -7.64
CA MET A 1 2.21 -10.07 -6.98
C MET A 1 3.58 -9.75 -7.59
N LYS A 2 4.52 -10.71 -7.80
CA LYS A 2 5.89 -10.40 -8.29
C LYS A 2 5.96 -9.52 -9.55
N ASN A 3 5.06 -9.71 -10.51
CA ASN A 3 5.05 -8.99 -11.79
C ASN A 3 4.12 -7.77 -11.81
N CYS A 4 3.56 -7.32 -10.68
CA CYS A 4 2.77 -6.10 -10.65
C CYS A 4 3.64 -4.86 -10.35
N ASP A 5 3.17 -3.70 -10.80
CA ASP A 5 3.76 -2.40 -10.48
C ASP A 5 3.24 -1.85 -9.15
N ILE A 6 1.97 -2.14 -8.82
CA ILE A 6 1.27 -1.67 -7.62
C ILE A 6 0.45 -2.84 -7.06
N TYR A 7 0.40 -2.97 -5.74
CA TYR A 7 -0.56 -3.80 -5.02
C TYR A 7 -1.66 -2.92 -4.41
N VAL A 8 -2.92 -3.33 -4.52
CA VAL A 8 -4.06 -2.59 -3.96
C VAL A 8 -4.83 -3.52 -3.04
N GLN A 9 -4.92 -3.15 -1.76
CA GLN A 9 -5.74 -3.82 -0.77
C GLN A 9 -6.99 -2.97 -0.50
N SER A 10 -8.16 -3.45 -0.89
CA SER A 10 -9.42 -2.73 -0.78
C SER A 10 -10.37 -3.30 0.28
N SER A 11 -9.94 -4.30 1.04
CA SER A 11 -10.76 -4.91 2.09
C SER A 11 -11.03 -3.94 3.23
N GLY A 12 -12.22 -4.05 3.83
CA GLY A 12 -12.62 -3.20 4.96
C GLY A 12 -12.25 -3.75 6.33
N PHE A 13 -11.76 -4.99 6.38
CA PHE A 13 -11.36 -5.66 7.61
C PHE A 13 -10.42 -6.81 7.27
N GLU A 14 -9.32 -6.90 8.00
CA GLU A 14 -8.39 -8.02 7.96
C GLU A 14 -7.89 -8.32 9.38
N GLY A 15 -7.38 -9.53 9.57
CA GLY A 15 -6.52 -9.84 10.71
C GLY A 15 -5.15 -9.20 10.52
N PHE A 16 -4.10 -10.00 10.42
CA PHE A 16 -2.75 -9.47 10.14
C PHE A 16 -2.57 -9.02 8.69
N ASP A 17 -3.33 -9.55 7.73
CA ASP A 17 -3.16 -9.38 6.29
C ASP A 17 -1.78 -9.84 5.74
N ILE A 18 -1.69 -11.13 5.38
CA ILE A 18 -0.48 -11.73 4.81
C ILE A 18 -0.17 -11.17 3.42
N THR A 19 -1.17 -10.73 2.67
CA THR A 19 -0.96 -10.22 1.31
C THR A 19 -0.24 -8.88 1.31
N ILE A 20 -0.50 -8.02 2.29
CA ILE A 20 0.29 -6.82 2.57
C ILE A 20 1.74 -7.19 2.90
N ALA A 21 1.96 -8.20 3.74
CA ALA A 21 3.31 -8.62 4.14
C ALA A 21 4.13 -9.09 2.93
N GLU A 22 3.53 -9.91 2.08
CA GLU A 22 4.15 -10.38 0.83
C GLU A 22 4.45 -9.23 -0.15
N ALA A 23 3.54 -8.25 -0.28
CA ALA A 23 3.75 -7.08 -1.13
C ALA A 23 4.98 -6.28 -0.67
N ARG A 24 5.13 -6.10 0.65
CA ARG A 24 6.29 -5.44 1.26
C ARG A 24 7.58 -6.21 1.02
N ILE A 25 7.59 -7.53 1.24
CA ILE A 25 8.78 -8.37 0.98
C ILE A 25 9.24 -8.25 -0.49
N LEU A 26 8.30 -8.08 -1.41
CA LEU A 26 8.57 -7.90 -2.83
C LEU A 26 8.84 -6.43 -3.24
N ASN A 27 8.97 -5.52 -2.28
CA ASN A 27 9.13 -4.06 -2.49
C ASN A 27 8.07 -3.47 -3.43
N LYS A 28 6.83 -3.97 -3.33
CA LYS A 28 5.72 -3.47 -4.15
C LYS A 28 5.12 -2.22 -3.50
N PRO A 29 4.97 -1.12 -4.24
CA PRO A 29 4.13 0.00 -3.82
C PRO A 29 2.72 -0.50 -3.47
N VAL A 30 2.20 -0.04 -2.32
CA VAL A 30 0.89 -0.47 -1.82
C VAL A 30 -0.06 0.71 -1.64
N VAL A 31 -1.29 0.55 -2.12
CA VAL A 31 -2.46 1.32 -1.67
C VAL A 31 -3.31 0.41 -0.81
N ALA A 32 -3.66 0.84 0.40
CA ALA A 32 -4.54 0.08 1.29
C ALA A 32 -5.63 0.98 1.88
N THR A 33 -6.83 0.45 2.01
CA THR A 33 -7.93 1.08 2.76
C THR A 33 -7.60 1.16 4.25
N GLU A 34 -8.12 2.19 4.92
CA GLU A 34 -7.87 2.42 6.34
C GLU A 34 -8.74 1.52 7.22
N PHE A 35 -8.21 0.35 7.58
CA PHE A 35 -8.73 -0.51 8.64
C PHE A 35 -7.71 -0.64 9.78
N ASN A 36 -8.14 -0.91 11.02
CA ASN A 36 -7.27 -0.82 12.20
C ASN A 36 -5.93 -1.59 12.07
N ALA A 37 -5.98 -2.84 11.61
CA ALA A 37 -4.80 -3.70 11.52
C ALA A 37 -3.82 -3.32 10.38
N VAL A 38 -4.21 -2.42 9.46
CA VAL A 38 -3.33 -1.96 8.38
C VAL A 38 -2.05 -1.34 8.94
N TYR A 39 -2.16 -0.69 10.10
CA TYR A 39 -1.08 0.00 10.78
C TYR A 39 -0.10 -0.92 11.52
N ASP A 40 -0.42 -2.22 11.65
CA ASP A 40 0.55 -3.21 12.15
C ASP A 40 1.73 -3.40 11.18
N GLN A 41 1.51 -3.05 9.91
CA GLN A 41 2.48 -3.21 8.83
C GLN A 41 2.80 -1.91 8.10
N MET A 42 1.94 -0.90 8.17
CA MET A 42 2.05 0.31 7.35
C MET A 42 2.20 1.59 8.16
N VAL A 43 2.98 2.51 7.59
CA VAL A 43 3.07 3.91 7.96
C VAL A 43 2.72 4.72 6.72
N ASN A 44 1.60 5.43 6.76
CA ASN A 44 1.09 6.18 5.62
C ASN A 44 2.13 7.18 5.11
N GLY A 45 2.39 7.17 3.81
CA GLY A 45 3.39 8.02 3.16
C GLY A 45 4.85 7.59 3.32
N LYS A 46 5.13 6.54 4.12
CA LYS A 46 6.50 5.99 4.30
C LYS A 46 6.67 4.61 3.68
N ASN A 47 5.68 3.72 3.78
CA ASN A 47 5.80 2.37 3.19
C ASN A 47 4.48 1.84 2.61
N ALA A 48 3.41 2.64 2.67
CA ALA A 48 2.17 2.47 1.88
C ALA A 48 1.49 3.84 1.68
N LEU A 49 0.49 3.90 0.80
CA LEU A 49 -0.58 4.89 0.88
C LEU A 49 -1.77 4.26 1.59
N VAL A 50 -2.05 4.71 2.80
CA VAL A 50 -3.28 4.35 3.52
C VAL A 50 -4.32 5.40 3.15
N VAL A 51 -5.44 4.95 2.60
CA VAL A 51 -6.49 5.80 2.04
C VAL A 51 -7.83 5.52 2.69
N GLU A 52 -8.74 6.49 2.62
CA GLU A 52 -10.12 6.30 3.06
C GLU A 52 -10.72 5.06 2.37
N MET A 53 -11.52 4.29 3.12
CA MET A 53 -12.30 3.16 2.61
C MET A 53 -13.48 3.63 1.74
N SER A 54 -13.16 4.27 0.64
CA SER A 54 -14.11 4.81 -0.34
C SER A 54 -13.58 4.59 -1.76
N LEU A 55 -14.49 4.56 -2.74
CA LEU A 55 -14.10 4.48 -4.16
C LEU A 55 -13.15 5.63 -4.54
N ASN A 56 -13.41 6.83 -4.02
CA ASN A 56 -12.60 8.00 -4.29
C ASN A 56 -11.22 7.90 -3.63
N GLY A 57 -11.14 7.44 -2.38
CA GLY A 57 -9.87 7.24 -1.68
C GLY A 57 -8.97 6.24 -2.40
N ILE A 58 -9.53 5.11 -2.83
CA ILE A 58 -8.81 4.09 -3.62
C ILE A 58 -8.34 4.67 -4.96
N TYR A 59 -9.22 5.35 -5.69
CA TYR A 59 -8.89 5.97 -6.98
C TYR A 59 -7.72 6.95 -6.86
N GLU A 60 -7.80 7.90 -5.92
CA GLU A 60 -6.76 8.91 -5.71
C GLU A 60 -5.45 8.27 -5.24
N GLY A 61 -5.51 7.25 -4.38
CA GLY A 61 -4.32 6.49 -3.96
C GLY A 61 -3.59 5.83 -5.14
N ILE A 62 -4.34 5.12 -6.00
CA ILE A 62 -3.76 4.47 -7.19
C ILE A 62 -3.18 5.52 -8.14
N LYS A 63 -3.95 6.57 -8.43
CA LYS A 63 -3.54 7.65 -9.33
C LYS A 63 -2.21 8.28 -8.88
N ARG A 64 -2.10 8.63 -7.60
CA ARG A 64 -0.86 9.20 -7.03
C ARG A 64 0.32 8.26 -7.22
N LEU A 65 0.17 6.97 -6.97
CA LEU A 65 1.25 6.01 -7.22
C LEU A 65 1.61 5.88 -8.68
N VAL A 66 0.66 5.99 -9.60
CA VAL A 66 0.94 5.91 -11.05
C VAL A 66 1.72 7.14 -11.51
N GLU A 67 1.30 8.33 -11.08
CA GLU A 67 1.79 9.63 -11.56
C GLU A 67 3.07 10.10 -10.85
N GLU A 68 3.22 9.84 -9.55
CA GLU A 68 4.33 10.34 -8.73
C GLU A 68 5.47 9.30 -8.63
N ASN A 69 6.42 9.32 -9.56
CA ASN A 69 7.53 8.36 -9.59
C ASN A 69 8.42 8.37 -8.33
N GLU A 70 8.51 9.48 -7.60
CA GLU A 70 9.27 9.55 -6.33
C GLU A 70 8.61 8.72 -5.22
N LEU A 71 7.27 8.65 -5.19
CA LEU A 71 6.56 7.78 -4.24
C LEU A 71 6.92 6.32 -4.48
N LYS A 72 7.11 5.88 -5.73
CA LYS A 72 7.53 4.50 -6.04
C LYS A 72 8.88 4.14 -5.39
N LYS A 73 9.78 5.12 -5.22
CA LYS A 73 11.11 4.90 -4.62
C LYS A 73 11.06 4.72 -3.11
N ILE A 74 10.09 5.33 -2.44
CA ILE A 74 9.89 5.20 -0.99
C ILE A 74 9.70 3.72 -0.60
N TYR A 75 9.08 2.92 -1.47
CA TYR A 75 8.85 1.48 -1.24
C TYR A 75 10.05 0.56 -1.49
N HIS A 76 11.16 1.08 -2.03
CA HIS A 76 12.39 0.32 -2.24
C HIS A 76 13.36 0.42 -1.05
N LEU A 77 13.02 1.23 -0.05
CA LEU A 77 13.81 1.46 1.16
C LEU A 77 13.26 0.61 2.29
N ILE A 78 13.41 -0.71 2.20
CA ILE A 78 13.42 -1.51 3.43
C ILE A 78 14.77 -1.19 4.10
N GLU A 79 14.76 -0.19 4.98
CA GLU A 79 15.85 0.00 5.94
C GLU A 79 15.99 -1.28 6.76
N ASN A 80 17.23 -1.77 6.86
CA ASN A 80 17.64 -2.85 7.76
C ASN A 80 17.29 -2.53 9.21
#